data_AF-Q228M8-F1
#
_entry.id   AF-Q228M8-F1
#
_cell.length_a   1.000
_cell.length_b   1.000
_cell.length_c   1.000
_cell.angle_alpha   90.00
_cell.angle_beta   90.00
_cell.angle_gamma   90.00
#
_symmetry.space_group_name_H-M   'P 1'
#
loop_
_entity.id
_entity.type
_entity.pdbx_description
1 polymer ?
#
loop_
_entity_poly.entity_id
_entity_poly.type
_entity_poly.pdbx_seq_one_letter_code
_entity_poly.pdbx_strand_id
1 'polypeptide(L)'
;MTTIGYGDIVPITDLERIYISIVSLISCGLFGYFISQIKEIVGEIQRKSETFNKKMQALNKLMNSRQLNKKITYQVIKYYEYLHKQSDYSLEEEGLRMIDDLPKSMSNCIKFEINHKYLYSQKIFSLNFMKPFLNELSLKIKLLKIGPDFKRHRQKSSNAYQFYINSGSEIEKTLKK
;
A
#
# COMPACT_ATOMS: atom_id res chain seq x y z
N MET A 1 2.45 31.77 -24.74
CA MET A 1 3.86 32.15 -24.96
C MET A 1 4.74 31.46 -23.92
N THR A 2 5.87 30.88 -24.30
CA THR A 2 6.87 30.31 -23.37
C THR A 2 7.79 31.37 -22.75
N THR A 3 7.49 32.65 -22.95
CA THR A 3 8.23 33.82 -22.44
C THR A 3 9.70 33.91 -22.86
N ILE A 4 10.17 33.07 -23.79
CA ILE A 4 11.57 33.05 -24.23
C ILE A 4 11.91 34.31 -25.03
N GLY A 5 11.03 34.72 -25.96
CA GLY A 5 11.17 35.96 -26.72
C GLY A 5 12.51 36.09 -27.44
N TYR A 6 12.79 35.20 -28.39
CA TYR A 6 14.06 35.17 -29.14
C TYR A 6 14.40 36.50 -29.83
N GLY A 7 13.40 37.34 -30.12
CA GLY A 7 13.60 38.68 -30.68
C GLY A 7 13.92 38.69 -32.17
N ASP A 8 13.85 37.53 -32.82
CA ASP A 8 13.89 37.33 -34.27
C ASP A 8 12.62 37.85 -34.95
N ILE A 9 11.47 37.76 -34.28
CA ILE A 9 10.19 38.34 -34.73
C ILE A 9 9.71 39.33 -33.67
N VAL A 10 9.57 40.60 -34.06
CA VAL A 10 9.18 41.71 -33.18
C VAL A 10 8.02 42.51 -33.76
N PRO A 11 7.12 43.06 -32.92
CA PRO A 11 6.03 43.90 -33.39
C PRO A 11 6.56 45.25 -33.90
N ILE A 12 6.22 45.58 -35.14
CA ILE A 12 6.62 46.83 -35.80
C ILE A 12 5.52 47.87 -35.64
N THR A 13 4.25 47.46 -35.80
CA THR A 13 3.10 48.38 -35.72
C THR A 13 2.54 48.49 -34.31
N ASP A 14 1.90 49.62 -33.99
CA ASP A 14 1.27 49.83 -32.68
C ASP A 14 0.16 48.81 -32.39
N LEU A 15 -0.56 48.37 -33.42
CA LEU A 15 -1.57 47.31 -33.30
C LEU A 15 -0.94 45.96 -32.93
N GLU A 16 0.19 45.59 -33.53
CA GLU A 16 0.93 44.37 -33.17
C GLU A 16 1.44 44.43 -31.72
N ARG A 17 1.91 45.60 -31.28
CA ARG A 17 2.37 45.81 -29.89
C ARG A 17 1.23 45.62 -28.88
N ILE A 18 0.05 46.17 -29.16
CA ILE A 18 -1.13 46.00 -28.31
C ILE A 18 -1.56 44.53 -28.29
N TYR A 19 -1.59 43.87 -29.44
CA TYR A 19 -1.95 42.46 -29.55
C TYR A 19 -1.02 41.57 -28.72
N ILE A 20 0.30 41.71 -28.88
CA ILE A 20 1.29 40.92 -28.14
C ILE A 20 1.20 41.19 -26.63
N SER A 21 0.92 42.43 -26.23
CA SER A 21 0.74 42.78 -24.80
C SER A 21 -0.44 42.03 -24.18
N ILE A 22 -1.59 42.00 -24.87
CA ILE A 22 -2.78 41.26 -24.39
C ILE A 22 -2.52 39.76 -24.35
N VAL A 23 -1.95 39.20 -25.43
CA VAL A 23 -1.62 37.77 -25.51
C VAL A 23 -0.60 37.36 -24.44
N SER A 24 0.37 38.23 -24.13
CA SER A 24 1.35 38.01 -23.07
C SER A 24 0.71 37.98 -21.69
N LEU A 25 -0.24 38.89 -21.42
CA LEU A 25 -0.97 38.95 -20.16
C LEU A 25 -1.82 37.69 -19.95
N ILE A 26 -2.56 37.27 -20.97
CA ILE A 26 -3.34 36.02 -20.95
C ILE A 26 -2.41 34.81 -20.79
N SER A 27 -1.30 34.78 -21.53
CA SER A 27 -0.31 33.70 -21.45
C SER A 27 0.29 33.56 -20.05
N CYS A 28 0.55 34.68 -19.36
CA CYS A 28 1.06 34.69 -18.00
C CYS A 28 0.07 34.02 -17.03
N GLY A 29 -1.22 34.37 -17.12
CA GLY A 29 -2.26 33.75 -16.32
C GLY A 29 -2.38 32.24 -16.56
N LEU A 30 -2.39 31.82 -17.83
CA LEU A 30 -2.41 30.39 -18.20
C LEU A 30 -1.17 29.64 -17.69
N PHE A 31 0.00 30.27 -17.75
CA PHE A 31 1.23 29.67 -17.23
C PHE A 31 1.16 29.47 -15.71
N GLY A 32 0.66 30.46 -14.97
CA GLY A 32 0.44 30.32 -13.53
C GLY A 32 -0.52 29.18 -13.17
N TYR A 33 -1.60 29.01 -13.94
CA TYR A 33 -2.51 27.87 -13.80
C TYR A 33 -1.80 26.53 -14.01
N PHE A 34 -0.99 26.39 -15.07
CA PHE A 34 -0.23 25.16 -15.31
C PHE A 34 0.75 24.84 -14.16
N ILE A 35 1.44 25.85 -13.63
CA ILE A 35 2.32 25.65 -12.45
C ILE A 35 1.53 25.19 -11.22
N SER A 36 0.32 25.71 -11.01
CA SER A 36 -0.56 25.26 -9.93
C SER A 36 -0.94 23.80 -10.10
N GLN A 37 -1.34 23.37 -11.31
CA GLN A 37 -1.66 21.97 -11.57
C GLN A 37 -0.45 21.04 -11.38
N ILE A 38 0.75 21.47 -11.82
CA ILE A 38 1.98 20.69 -11.58
C ILE A 38 2.23 20.55 -10.09
N LYS A 39 2.06 21.63 -9.31
CA LYS A 39 2.22 21.60 -7.86
C LYS A 39 1.22 20.66 -7.20
N GLU A 40 -0.02 20.62 -7.65
CA GLU A 40 -1.03 19.67 -7.15
C GLU A 40 -0.60 18.22 -7.41
N ILE A 41 -0.20 17.89 -8.64
CA ILE A 41 0.27 16.55 -9.01
C ILE A 41 1.48 16.14 -8.16
N VAL A 42 2.48 17.02 -8.02
CA VAL A 42 3.65 16.77 -7.17
C VAL A 42 3.24 16.61 -5.71
N GLY A 43 2.29 17.41 -5.24
CA GLY A 43 1.71 17.32 -3.90
C GLY A 43 1.03 15.97 -3.65
N GLU A 44 0.27 15.44 -4.60
CA GLU A 44 -0.37 14.12 -4.48
C GLU A 44 0.65 12.99 -4.42
N ILE A 45 1.68 13.03 -5.27
CA ILE A 45 2.79 12.05 -5.28
C ILE A 45 3.49 12.06 -3.92
N GLN A 46 3.77 13.24 -3.37
CA GLN A 46 4.38 13.38 -2.05
C GLN A 46 3.45 12.87 -0.95
N ARG A 47 2.17 13.26 -0.95
CA ARG A 47 1.19 12.88 0.08
C ARG A 47 1.05 11.36 0.20
N LYS A 48 1.13 10.61 -0.91
CA LYS A 48 1.08 9.14 -0.91
C LYS A 48 2.19 8.50 -0.06
N SER A 49 3.35 9.14 0.04
CA SER A 49 4.53 8.61 0.76
C SER A 49 4.90 9.39 2.02
N GLU A 50 4.30 10.57 2.23
CA GLU A 50 4.69 11.53 3.26
C GLU A 50 4.63 10.93 4.68
N THR A 51 3.51 10.28 5.04
CA THR A 51 3.32 9.71 6.37
C THR A 51 4.34 8.62 6.68
N PHE A 52 4.63 7.76 5.72
CA PHE A 52 5.63 6.71 5.88
C PHE A 52 7.04 7.29 5.96
N ASN A 53 7.38 8.23 5.07
CA ASN A 53 8.68 8.89 5.07
C ASN A 53 8.95 9.63 6.39
N LYS A 54 7.96 10.35 6.93
CA LYS A 54 8.06 11.01 8.25
C LYS A 54 8.33 10.00 9.37
N LYS A 55 7.60 8.86 9.38
CA LYS A 55 7.83 7.78 10.36
C LYS A 55 9.23 7.18 10.24
N MET A 56 9.70 6.93 9.02
CA MET A 56 11.03 6.38 8.76
C MET A 56 12.15 7.35 9.17
N GLN A 57 11.96 8.65 8.93
CA GLN A 57 12.89 9.69 9.38
C GLN A 57 12.97 9.76 10.91
N ALA A 58 11.83 9.72 11.60
CA ALA A 58 11.80 9.70 13.06
C ALA A 58 12.50 8.46 13.63
N LEU A 59 12.26 7.30 13.03
CA LEU A 59 12.90 6.04 13.41
C LEU A 59 14.42 6.11 13.19
N ASN A 60 14.88 6.58 12.03
CA ASN A 60 16.30 6.79 11.75
C ASN A 60 16.96 7.75 12.74
N LYS A 61 16.30 8.86 13.06
CA LYS A 61 16.81 9.84 14.03
C LYS A 61 16.97 9.21 15.42
N LEU A 62 16.02 8.39 15.86
CA LEU A 62 16.10 7.66 17.13
C LEU A 62 17.26 6.64 17.14
N MET A 63 17.41 5.87 16.07
CA MET A 63 18.48 4.86 15.99
C MET A 63 19.87 5.51 15.98
N ASN A 64 20.00 6.64 15.28
CA ASN A 64 21.23 7.42 15.24
C ASN A 64 21.54 8.08 16.60
N SER A 65 20.55 8.63 17.30
CA SER A 65 20.76 9.26 18.61
C SER A 65 21.17 8.26 19.70
N ARG A 66 20.76 6.99 19.55
CA ARG A 66 21.16 5.88 20.43
C ARG A 66 22.42 5.14 19.97
N GLN A 67 23.08 5.61 18.89
CA GLN A 67 24.30 5.01 18.34
C GLN A 67 24.15 3.50 18.04
N LEU A 68 22.98 3.08 17.53
CA LEU A 68 22.76 1.68 17.18
C LEU A 68 23.69 1.25 16.05
N ASN A 69 24.07 -0.04 16.06
CA ASN A 69 24.86 -0.62 14.99
C ASN A 69 24.11 -0.51 13.64
N LYS A 70 24.80 0.00 12.61
CA LYS A 70 24.30 0.13 11.23
C LYS A 70 23.62 -1.15 10.71
N LYS A 71 24.11 -2.33 11.12
CA LYS A 71 23.52 -3.63 10.73
C LYS A 71 22.10 -3.82 11.27
N ILE A 72 21.83 -3.38 12.50
CA ILE A 72 20.50 -3.48 13.13
C ILE A 72 19.59 -2.43 12.51
N THR A 73 20.07 -1.19 12.38
CA THR A 73 19.36 -0.09 11.73
C THR A 73 18.87 -0.48 10.32
N TYR A 74 19.75 -1.08 9.51
CA TYR A 74 19.39 -1.55 8.18
C TYR A 74 18.30 -2.63 8.20
N GLN A 75 18.39 -3.62 9.10
CA GLN A 75 17.36 -4.66 9.23
C GLN A 75 15.99 -4.08 9.60
N VAL A 76 15.97 -3.13 10.54
CA VAL A 76 14.75 -2.47 10.98
C VAL A 76 14.12 -1.64 9.86
N ILE A 77 14.91 -0.81 9.16
CA ILE A 77 14.42 -0.03 8.01
C ILE A 77 13.82 -0.96 6.95
N LYS A 78 14.58 -1.98 6.54
CA LYS A 78 14.17 -2.92 5.50
C LYS A 78 12.87 -3.66 5.87
N TYR A 79 12.69 -3.99 7.14
CA TYR A 79 11.46 -4.59 7.62
C TYR A 79 10.26 -3.64 7.49
N TYR A 80 10.39 -2.38 7.90
CA TYR A 80 9.30 -1.40 7.75
C TYR A 80 9.05 -1.02 6.29
N GLU A 81 10.07 -0.98 5.44
CA GLU A 81 9.91 -0.85 3.98
C GLU A 81 9.16 -2.02 3.38
N TYR A 82 9.46 -3.25 3.82
CA TYR A 82 8.71 -4.44 3.42
C TYR A 82 7.23 -4.31 3.80
N LEU A 83 6.94 -3.95 5.05
CA LEU A 83 5.56 -3.75 5.52
C LEU A 83 4.83 -2.66 4.73
N HIS A 84 5.52 -1.56 4.39
CA HIS A 84 4.92 -0.46 3.63
C HIS A 84 4.68 -0.81 2.16
N LYS A 85 5.63 -1.51 1.52
CA LYS A 85 5.48 -2.01 0.15
C LYS A 85 4.35 -3.04 0.07
N GLN A 86 4.06 -3.73 1.17
CA GLN A 86 2.95 -4.64 1.33
C GLN A 86 1.65 -3.92 1.79
N SER A 87 1.47 -2.64 1.46
CA SER A 87 0.29 -1.82 1.79
C SER A 87 -1.07 -2.47 1.42
N ASP A 88 -1.06 -3.46 0.54
CA ASP A 88 -2.21 -4.32 0.28
C ASP A 88 -2.72 -5.02 1.55
N TYR A 89 -1.86 -5.36 2.51
CA TYR A 89 -2.27 -5.94 3.80
C TYR A 89 -3.05 -4.97 4.66
N SER A 90 -2.60 -3.71 4.77
CA SER A 90 -3.32 -2.71 5.55
C SER A 90 -4.69 -2.42 4.93
N LEU A 91 -4.77 -2.37 3.60
CA LEU A 91 -6.02 -2.15 2.87
C LEU A 91 -6.94 -3.37 2.94
N GLU A 92 -6.39 -4.59 2.91
CA GLU A 92 -7.15 -5.84 3.06
C GLU A 92 -7.68 -6.00 4.49
N GLU A 93 -6.87 -5.70 5.52
CA GLU A 93 -7.37 -5.68 6.90
C GLU A 93 -8.44 -4.62 7.12
N GLU A 94 -8.28 -3.43 6.54
CA GLU A 94 -9.27 -2.36 6.60
C GLU A 94 -10.56 -2.75 5.86
N GLY A 95 -10.45 -3.34 4.66
CA GLY A 95 -11.59 -3.88 3.92
C GLY A 95 -12.32 -5.00 4.67
N LEU A 96 -11.58 -5.88 5.35
CA LEU A 96 -12.18 -6.92 6.21
C LEU A 96 -12.93 -6.31 7.41
N ARG A 97 -12.43 -5.22 8.01
CA ARG A 97 -13.14 -4.49 9.07
C ARG A 97 -14.43 -3.85 8.53
N MET A 98 -14.39 -3.24 7.35
CA MET A 98 -15.59 -2.70 6.72
C MET A 98 -16.64 -3.81 6.46
N ILE A 99 -16.20 -5.02 6.11
CA ILE A 99 -17.09 -6.19 5.96
C ILE A 99 -17.67 -6.63 7.31
N ASP A 100 -16.95 -6.48 8.41
CA ASP A 100 -17.44 -6.77 9.76
C ASP A 100 -18.52 -5.79 10.23
N ASP A 101 -18.46 -4.54 9.75
CA ASP A 101 -19.46 -3.49 10.07
C ASP A 101 -20.78 -3.65 9.30
N LEU A 102 -20.82 -4.49 8.26
CA LEU A 102 -22.03 -4.79 7.49
C LEU A 102 -23.04 -5.62 8.29
N PRO A 103 -24.34 -5.58 7.92
CA PRO A 103 -25.33 -6.50 8.46
C PRO A 103 -24.87 -7.96 8.33
N LYS A 104 -25.13 -8.77 9.38
CA LYS A 104 -24.64 -10.16 9.48
C LYS A 104 -24.91 -11.01 8.24
N SER A 105 -26.06 -10.85 7.59
CA SER A 105 -26.41 -11.60 6.37
C SER A 105 -25.45 -11.30 5.21
N MET A 106 -25.08 -10.04 5.01
CA MET A 106 -24.14 -9.61 3.96
C MET A 106 -22.71 -9.97 4.31
N SER A 107 -22.29 -9.72 5.56
CA SER A 107 -20.95 -10.06 6.05
C SER A 107 -20.68 -11.57 5.91
N ASN A 108 -21.65 -12.41 6.31
CA ASN A 108 -21.54 -13.86 6.20
C ASN A 108 -21.48 -14.33 4.74
N CYS A 109 -22.26 -13.72 3.84
CA CYS A 109 -22.22 -14.05 2.42
C CYS A 109 -20.84 -13.77 1.81
N ILE A 110 -20.27 -12.58 2.11
CA ILE A 110 -18.95 -12.19 1.62
C ILE A 110 -17.84 -13.08 2.21
N LYS A 111 -17.88 -13.33 3.53
CA LYS A 111 -16.93 -14.22 4.20
C LYS A 111 -17.00 -15.64 3.66
N PHE A 112 -18.21 -16.14 3.40
CA PHE A 112 -18.42 -17.43 2.76
C PHE A 112 -17.75 -17.46 1.39
N GLU A 113 -18.02 -16.51 0.50
CA GLU A 113 -17.42 -16.46 -0.84
C GLU A 113 -15.89 -16.41 -0.81
N ILE A 114 -15.32 -15.56 0.05
CA ILE A 114 -13.86 -15.45 0.23
C ILE A 114 -13.30 -16.81 0.66
N ASN A 115 -13.80 -17.37 1.75
CA ASN A 115 -13.23 -18.58 2.36
C ASN A 115 -13.54 -19.85 1.56
N HIS A 116 -14.72 -19.94 0.94
CA HIS A 116 -15.16 -21.08 0.14
C HIS A 116 -14.20 -21.30 -1.03
N LYS A 117 -13.83 -20.24 -1.77
CA LYS A 117 -12.88 -20.35 -2.88
C LYS A 117 -11.53 -20.91 -2.43
N TYR A 118 -11.02 -20.45 -1.28
CA TYR A 118 -9.75 -20.94 -0.74
C TYR A 118 -9.85 -22.39 -0.27
N LEU A 119 -10.89 -22.76 0.50
CA LEU A 119 -11.04 -24.11 1.03
C LEU A 119 -11.21 -25.15 -0.07
N TYR A 120 -12.04 -24.87 -1.08
CA TYR A 120 -12.28 -25.81 -2.16
C TYR A 120 -11.11 -25.93 -3.15
N SER A 121 -10.24 -24.90 -3.23
CA SER A 121 -9.01 -24.97 -4.02
C SER A 121 -7.98 -25.96 -3.46
N GLN A 122 -8.07 -26.30 -2.16
CA GLN A 122 -7.12 -27.16 -1.48
C GLN A 122 -7.61 -28.62 -1.50
N LYS A 123 -6.80 -29.51 -2.08
CA LYS A 123 -7.11 -30.95 -2.18
C LYS A 123 -7.38 -31.62 -0.82
N ILE A 124 -6.70 -31.15 0.24
CA ILE A 124 -6.87 -31.69 1.59
C ILE A 124 -8.31 -31.47 2.10
N PHE A 125 -8.94 -30.36 1.71
CA PHE A 125 -10.29 -30.04 2.17
C PHE A 125 -11.36 -30.64 1.27
N SER A 126 -11.21 -30.51 -0.06
CA SER A 126 -12.20 -30.99 -1.01
C SER A 126 -12.30 -32.52 -1.08
N LEU A 127 -11.23 -33.26 -0.76
CA LEU A 127 -11.23 -34.73 -0.81
C LEU A 127 -11.59 -35.40 0.52
N ASN A 128 -11.36 -34.74 1.66
CA ASN A 128 -11.51 -35.39 2.99
C ASN A 128 -12.76 -34.95 3.76
N PHE A 129 -13.45 -33.88 3.34
CA PHE A 129 -14.57 -33.32 4.11
C PHE A 129 -15.83 -33.17 3.26
N MET A 130 -16.99 -33.35 3.89
CA MET A 130 -18.28 -33.19 3.23
C MET A 130 -18.60 -31.71 2.98
N LYS A 131 -19.31 -31.41 1.87
CA LYS A 131 -19.72 -30.05 1.49
C LYS A 131 -20.44 -29.26 2.61
N PRO A 132 -21.39 -29.85 3.38
CA PRO A 132 -22.06 -29.12 4.46
C PRO A 132 -21.10 -28.65 5.55
N PHE A 133 -20.11 -29.48 5.88
CA PHE A 133 -19.07 -29.13 6.86
C PHE A 133 -18.16 -28.01 6.33
N LEU A 134 -17.72 -28.09 5.07
CA LEU A 134 -16.91 -27.03 4.45
C LEU A 134 -17.65 -25.70 4.39
N ASN A 135 -18.97 -25.73 4.20
CA ASN A 135 -19.78 -24.51 4.17
C ASN A 135 -19.87 -23.84 5.54
N GLU A 136 -20.07 -24.63 6.60
CA GLU A 136 -20.05 -24.11 7.97
C GLU A 136 -18.65 -23.61 8.38
N LEU A 137 -17.61 -24.34 7.95
CA LEU A 137 -16.21 -23.98 8.18
C LEU A 137 -15.85 -22.66 7.49
N SER A 138 -16.39 -22.40 6.30
CA SER A 138 -16.18 -21.15 5.55
C SER A 138 -16.66 -19.91 6.30
N LEU A 139 -17.63 -20.05 7.22
CA LEU A 139 -18.12 -18.94 8.03
C LEU A 139 -17.28 -18.69 9.30
N LYS A 140 -16.49 -19.67 9.74
CA LYS A 140 -15.73 -19.64 11.00
C LYS A 140 -14.22 -19.41 10.80
N ILE A 141 -13.71 -19.59 9.58
CA ILE A 141 -12.29 -19.42 9.27
C ILE A 141 -11.92 -17.94 9.07
N LYS A 142 -10.75 -17.58 9.60
CA LYS A 142 -10.08 -16.31 9.31
C LYS A 142 -8.75 -16.61 8.61
N LEU A 143 -8.60 -16.10 7.40
CA LEU A 143 -7.35 -16.21 6.67
C LEU A 143 -6.30 -15.30 7.32
N LEU A 144 -5.13 -15.86 7.61
CA LEU A 144 -3.99 -15.12 8.12
C LEU A 144 -2.82 -15.27 7.16
N LYS A 145 -2.27 -14.13 6.78
CA LYS A 145 -1.28 -14.00 5.72
C LYS A 145 0.02 -13.61 6.45
N ILE A 146 1.12 -14.34 6.22
CA ILE A 146 2.37 -14.22 7.01
C ILE A 146 3.50 -13.75 6.08
N GLY A 147 4.25 -12.72 6.50
CA GLY A 147 5.43 -12.23 5.78
C GLY A 147 6.66 -13.16 5.91
N PRO A 148 7.59 -13.12 4.94
CA PRO A 148 8.70 -14.06 4.79
C PRO A 148 9.73 -14.01 5.93
N ASP A 149 9.89 -12.87 6.59
CA ASP A 149 10.89 -12.70 7.68
C ASP A 149 10.33 -12.92 9.09
N PHE A 150 9.08 -13.37 9.23
CA PHE A 150 8.50 -13.66 10.54
C PHE A 150 9.02 -14.99 11.09
N LYS A 151 10.24 -14.99 11.64
CA LYS A 151 10.65 -16.04 12.58
C LYS A 151 9.76 -15.91 13.81
N ARG A 152 8.67 -16.70 13.86
CA ARG A 152 7.80 -16.78 15.03
C ARG A 152 8.66 -17.12 16.25
N HIS A 153 8.86 -16.17 17.15
CA HIS A 153 9.15 -16.54 18.52
C HIS A 153 7.96 -17.33 19.01
N ARG A 154 8.18 -18.63 19.23
CA ARG A 154 7.19 -19.59 19.74
C ARG A 154 6.93 -19.27 21.20
N GLN A 155 6.29 -18.13 21.48
CA GLN A 155 5.78 -17.86 22.81
C GLN A 155 4.56 -18.76 22.98
N LYS A 156 4.68 -19.74 23.87
CA LYS A 156 3.60 -20.65 24.26
C LYS A 156 2.50 -19.83 24.94
N SER A 157 1.58 -19.27 24.16
CA SER A 157 0.30 -18.80 24.69
C SER A 157 -0.59 -20.03 24.89
N SER A 158 -0.88 -20.30 26.16
CA SER A 158 -1.79 -21.35 26.59
C SER A 158 -3.18 -21.13 25.98
N ASN A 159 -3.80 -22.21 25.49
CA ASN A 159 -5.25 -22.38 25.29
C ASN A 159 -5.94 -21.93 23.99
N ALA A 160 -5.27 -21.89 22.84
CA ALA A 160 -5.99 -21.96 21.56
C ALA A 160 -5.25 -22.84 20.54
N TYR A 161 -5.85 -23.96 20.15
CA TYR A 161 -5.38 -24.77 19.03
C TYR A 161 -5.65 -24.01 17.72
N GLN A 162 -4.71 -23.14 17.34
CA GLN A 162 -4.74 -22.44 16.05
C GLN A 162 -4.01 -23.30 15.01
N PHE A 163 -4.76 -23.87 14.08
CA PHE A 163 -4.21 -24.60 12.95
C PHE A 163 -3.95 -23.62 11.79
N TYR A 164 -2.71 -23.57 11.31
CA TYR A 164 -2.31 -22.74 10.18
C TYR A 164 -2.09 -23.65 8.97
N ILE A 165 -2.78 -23.38 7.87
CA ILE A 165 -2.62 -24.13 6.63
C ILE A 165 -1.90 -23.21 5.66
N ASN A 166 -0.67 -23.60 5.33
CA ASN A 166 0.20 -22.83 4.47
C ASN A 166 -0.09 -23.15 3.01
N SER A 167 -0.51 -22.16 2.24
CA SER A 167 -0.76 -22.28 0.79
C SER A 167 0.12 -21.33 -0.01
N GLY A 168 1.41 -21.24 0.35
CA GLY A 168 2.42 -20.46 -0.37
C GLY A 168 3.50 -21.36 -0.97
N SER A 169 3.70 -21.25 -2.29
CA SER A 169 4.87 -21.79 -3.00
C SER A 169 6.01 -20.77 -2.90
N GLU A 170 6.83 -20.91 -1.88
CA GLU A 170 8.25 -20.52 -1.78
C GLU A 170 8.60 -20.22 -0.32
N ILE A 171 9.18 -21.21 0.35
CA ILE A 171 10.04 -20.96 1.49
C ILE A 171 11.28 -21.82 1.27
N GLU A 172 12.41 -21.16 0.99
CA GLU A 172 13.73 -21.79 1.04
C GLU A 172 13.84 -22.61 2.33
N LYS A 173 14.11 -23.90 2.16
CA LYS A 173 14.43 -24.82 3.24
C LYS A 173 15.61 -24.26 4.04
N THR A 174 15.35 -23.63 5.17
CA THR A 174 16.31 -23.58 6.28
C THR A 174 15.80 -24.42 7.44
N LEU A 175 15.70 -25.72 7.18
CA LEU A 175 15.93 -26.73 8.21
C LEU A 175 17.44 -26.76 8.47
N LYS A 176 17.91 -26.01 9.47
CA LYS A 176 19.15 -26.40 10.16
C LYS A 176 18.76 -27.18 11.41
N LYS A 177 19.32 -28.39 11.46
CA LYS A 177 19.27 -29.40 12.53
C LYS A 177 19.46 -28.81 13.92
#